data_AF-A0AB35YY99-F1
#
_entry.id   AF-A0AB35YY99-F1
#
_cell.length_a   1.000
_cell.length_b   1.000
_cell.length_c   1.000
_cell.angle_alpha   90.00
_cell.angle_beta   90.00
_cell.angle_gamma   90.00
#
_symmetry.space_group_name_H-M   'P 1'
#
loop_
_entity.id
_entity.type
_entity.pdbx_description
1 polymer ?
#
loop_
_entity_poly.entity_id
_entity_poly.type
_entity_poly.pdbx_seq_one_letter_code
_entity_poly.pdbx_strand_id
1 'polypeptide(L)'
;MKFFLPIYICLFFFGLHAIAQTDTEYLKKQKDSTEVMFYIIEGDTIAREIIDLDEVILLDKLKFSSEQDRRRYLILRRKTRKVYPYAKLASERLTTMTERLKTIDKNRDKRRYTKRIQKYIEGEFSEKLKKLTHTEGQILVKLIHRQTGRTAFDLVKELRTGWRAFWYNTTASLFEISLKEAYNPFDVKEDYLIEDILERSFQENILERQKPAFPINYLDLKAAWNKKTVNN
;
A
#
# COMPACT_ATOMS: atom_id res chain seq x y z
N MET A 1 -22.42 59.92 81.52
CA MET A 1 -23.89 59.74 81.55
C MET A 1 -24.34 59.14 80.23
N LYS A 2 -25.02 57.98 80.29
CA LYS A 2 -26.02 57.43 79.35
C LYS A 2 -25.60 57.28 77.87
N PHE A 3 -25.15 56.09 77.42
CA PHE A 3 -25.96 54.95 76.91
C PHE A 3 -26.76 55.25 75.61
N PHE A 4 -26.28 54.77 74.45
CA PHE A 4 -26.86 53.68 73.62
C PHE A 4 -26.33 53.69 72.15
N LEU A 5 -25.60 52.63 71.78
CA LEU A 5 -25.35 52.08 70.43
C LEU A 5 -26.67 51.38 69.93
N PRO A 6 -26.75 50.65 68.78
CA PRO A 6 -26.41 50.91 67.36
C PRO A 6 -27.47 50.28 66.38
N ILE A 7 -28.00 50.96 65.34
CA ILE A 7 -28.88 50.29 64.32
C ILE A 7 -28.51 50.68 62.87
N TYR A 8 -27.23 50.91 62.56
CA TYR A 8 -26.81 51.22 61.19
C TYR A 8 -25.62 50.41 60.66
N ILE A 9 -25.33 49.25 61.26
CA ILE A 9 -24.27 48.33 60.79
C ILE A 9 -24.85 46.92 60.50
N CYS A 10 -26.10 46.83 60.03
CA CYS A 10 -26.68 45.57 59.54
C CYS A 10 -27.23 45.65 58.10
N LEU A 11 -27.06 46.78 57.39
CA LEU A 11 -27.62 46.98 56.04
C LEU A 11 -26.55 47.06 54.93
N PHE A 12 -25.36 46.50 55.16
CA PHE A 12 -24.30 46.43 54.13
C PHE A 12 -23.75 45.01 53.88
N PHE A 13 -24.39 43.97 54.45
CA PHE A 13 -24.01 42.56 54.25
C PHE A 13 -25.18 41.70 53.71
N PHE A 14 -26.14 42.33 53.03
CA PHE A 14 -27.27 41.65 52.38
C PHE A 14 -27.29 41.87 50.86
N GLY A 15 -26.11 42.05 50.26
CA GLY A 15 -25.93 42.12 48.82
C GLY A 15 -24.78 41.19 48.45
N LEU A 16 -25.12 39.93 48.08
CA LEU A 16 -24.34 38.96 47.28
C LEU A 16 -24.69 37.52 47.68
N HIS A 17 -25.95 37.11 47.62
CA HIS A 17 -26.31 35.69 47.52
C HIS A 17 -27.37 35.51 46.43
N ALA A 18 -26.98 35.81 45.19
CA ALA A 18 -27.66 35.32 44.01
C ALA A 18 -26.79 34.20 43.42
N ILE A 19 -26.86 33.01 44.01
CA ILE A 19 -26.43 31.80 43.33
C ILE A 19 -27.60 31.41 42.45
N ALA A 20 -27.57 31.85 41.19
CA ALA A 20 -28.40 31.25 40.16
C ALA A 20 -27.86 29.83 39.92
N GLN A 21 -28.45 28.83 40.57
CA GLN A 21 -28.39 27.47 40.06
C GLN A 21 -29.31 27.45 38.85
N THR A 22 -28.74 27.61 37.66
CA THR A 22 -29.38 27.10 36.45
C THR A 22 -29.46 25.60 36.63
N ASP A 23 -30.66 25.06 36.80
CA ASP A 23 -30.90 23.64 36.57
C ASP A 23 -30.46 23.37 35.13
N THR A 24 -29.24 22.88 34.94
CA THR A 24 -28.90 22.17 33.72
C THR A 24 -29.77 20.93 33.76
N GLU A 25 -30.96 21.05 33.17
CA GLU A 25 -31.78 19.96 32.72
C GLU A 25 -30.88 19.08 31.86
N TYR A 26 -30.24 18.10 32.50
CA TYR A 26 -29.64 16.99 31.81
C TYR A 26 -30.80 16.37 31.04
N LEU A 27 -30.83 16.64 29.73
CA LEU A 27 -31.67 15.94 28.78
C LEU A 27 -31.58 14.46 29.14
N LYS A 28 -32.59 13.97 29.85
CA LYS A 28 -32.77 12.57 30.15
C LYS A 28 -33.22 11.98 28.83
N LYS A 29 -32.27 11.83 27.90
CA LYS A 29 -32.47 11.19 26.62
C LYS A 29 -32.98 9.80 26.99
N GLN A 30 -34.25 9.56 26.70
CA GLN A 30 -34.90 8.28 26.90
C GLN A 30 -33.95 7.23 26.31
N LYS A 31 -33.34 6.44 27.18
CA LYS A 31 -32.40 5.40 26.77
C LYS A 31 -33.26 4.30 26.19
N ASP A 32 -33.48 4.39 24.87
CA ASP A 32 -34.14 3.34 24.10
C ASP A 32 -33.39 2.04 24.41
N SER A 33 -34.12 1.02 24.84
CA SER A 33 -33.59 -0.17 25.52
C SER A 33 -32.90 -1.15 24.57
N THR A 34 -32.21 -0.65 23.56
CA THR A 34 -31.47 -1.46 22.61
C THR A 34 -30.20 -1.97 23.28
N GLU A 35 -30.12 -3.28 23.50
CA GLU A 35 -28.88 -3.95 23.89
C GLU A 35 -27.85 -3.73 22.78
N VAL A 36 -26.79 -2.98 23.08
CA VAL A 36 -25.71 -2.69 22.13
C VAL A 36 -24.68 -3.81 22.21
N MET A 37 -24.50 -4.51 21.09
CA MET A 37 -23.47 -5.55 20.97
C MET A 37 -22.11 -4.90 20.74
N PHE A 38 -21.16 -5.19 21.63
CA PHE A 38 -19.79 -4.72 21.51
C PHE A 38 -18.89 -5.84 20.99
N TYR A 39 -18.03 -5.50 20.03
CA TYR A 39 -17.01 -6.38 19.49
C TYR A 39 -15.65 -5.99 20.07
N ILE A 40 -14.91 -7.00 20.54
CA ILE A 40 -13.49 -6.87 20.88
C ILE A 40 -12.73 -7.60 19.78
N ILE A 41 -12.06 -6.85 18.91
CA ILE A 41 -11.22 -7.40 17.85
C ILE A 41 -9.90 -7.85 18.48
N GLU A 42 -9.37 -9.01 18.06
CA GLU A 42 -8.12 -9.54 18.56
C GLU A 42 -6.97 -8.51 18.37
N GLY A 43 -6.36 -8.08 19.47
CA GLY A 43 -5.31 -7.06 19.49
C GLY A 43 -5.76 -5.64 19.86
N ASP A 44 -7.06 -5.38 19.92
CA ASP A 44 -7.61 -4.09 20.39
C ASP A 44 -7.99 -4.16 21.87
N THR A 45 -7.74 -3.08 22.61
CA THR A 45 -8.10 -2.95 24.04
C THR A 45 -9.46 -2.29 24.25
N ILE A 46 -10.01 -1.63 23.21
CA ILE A 46 -11.26 -0.87 23.29
C ILE A 46 -12.34 -1.65 22.53
N ALA A 47 -13.44 -1.95 23.21
CA ALA A 47 -14.60 -2.58 22.60
C ALA A 47 -15.32 -1.57 21.70
N ARG A 48 -15.64 -1.97 20.46
CA ARG A 48 -16.28 -1.13 19.45
C ARG A 48 -17.68 -1.63 19.14
N GLU A 49 -18.60 -0.72 18.85
CA GLU A 49 -19.98 -1.04 18.46
C GLU A 49 -20.11 -1.42 16.97
N ILE A 50 -19.09 -1.10 16.17
CA ILE A 50 -19.05 -1.34 14.72
C ILE A 50 -17.79 -2.10 14.32
N ILE A 51 -17.89 -2.90 13.26
CA ILE A 51 -16.77 -3.55 12.61
C ILE A 51 -16.51 -2.78 11.32
N ASP A 52 -15.36 -2.11 11.23
CA ASP A 52 -14.91 -1.48 10.00
C ASP A 52 -14.52 -2.59 9.01
N LEU A 53 -15.19 -2.63 7.85
CA LEU A 53 -14.86 -3.57 6.79
C LEU A 53 -13.90 -2.93 5.80
N ASP A 54 -12.97 -3.71 5.27
CA ASP A 54 -12.11 -3.28 4.19
C ASP A 54 -12.95 -2.99 2.93
N GLU A 55 -12.63 -1.88 2.26
CA GLU A 55 -13.26 -1.55 0.97
C GLU A 55 -12.95 -2.64 -0.07
N VAL A 56 -13.98 -3.14 -0.75
CA VAL A 56 -13.85 -4.14 -1.80
C VAL A 56 -14.27 -3.56 -3.15
N ILE A 57 -13.39 -3.69 -4.14
CA ILE A 57 -13.64 -3.24 -5.51
C ILE A 57 -14.50 -4.28 -6.24
N LEU A 58 -15.62 -3.88 -6.85
CA LEU A 58 -16.41 -4.80 -7.68
C LEU A 58 -15.81 -4.94 -9.08
N LEU A 59 -15.31 -6.13 -9.38
CA LEU A 59 -14.69 -6.45 -10.68
C LEU A 59 -15.71 -7.10 -11.62
N ASP A 60 -15.91 -6.49 -12.79
CA ASP A 60 -16.84 -7.04 -13.78
C ASP A 60 -16.34 -8.38 -14.33
N LYS A 61 -17.29 -9.14 -14.88
CA LYS A 61 -16.99 -10.33 -15.68
C LYS A 61 -16.14 -9.92 -16.88
N LEU A 62 -15.07 -10.69 -17.13
CA LEU A 62 -14.20 -10.49 -18.28
C LEU A 62 -14.98 -10.69 -19.58
N LYS A 63 -14.92 -9.69 -20.46
CA LYS A 63 -15.48 -9.73 -21.81
C LYS A 63 -14.33 -9.57 -22.81
N PHE A 64 -14.32 -10.40 -23.85
CA PHE A 64 -13.30 -10.37 -24.89
C PHE A 64 -13.96 -10.21 -26.26
N SER A 65 -13.35 -9.40 -27.12
CA SER A 65 -13.76 -9.19 -28.51
C SER A 65 -13.51 -10.42 -29.39
N SER A 66 -12.51 -11.22 -29.06
CA SER A 66 -12.12 -12.41 -29.82
C SER A 66 -11.51 -13.50 -28.94
N GLU A 67 -11.51 -14.75 -29.44
CA GLU A 67 -10.80 -15.85 -28.78
C GLU A 67 -9.29 -15.61 -28.70
N GLN A 68 -8.72 -14.86 -29.65
CA GLN A 68 -7.30 -14.50 -29.60
C GLN A 68 -7.00 -13.57 -28.43
N ASP A 69 -7.85 -12.57 -28.20
CA ASP A 69 -7.70 -11.64 -27.07
C ASP A 69 -7.85 -12.38 -25.73
N ARG A 70 -8.82 -13.28 -25.65
CA ARG A 70 -9.00 -14.17 -24.51
C ARG A 70 -7.74 -14.99 -24.24
N ARG A 71 -7.15 -15.60 -25.28
CA ARG A 71 -5.91 -16.39 -25.16
C ARG A 71 -4.74 -15.53 -24.68
N ARG A 72 -4.55 -14.33 -25.25
CA ARG A 72 -3.50 -13.38 -24.85
C ARG A 72 -3.64 -13.00 -23.38
N TYR A 73 -4.85 -12.66 -22.94
CA TYR A 73 -5.14 -12.34 -21.55
C TYR A 73 -4.82 -13.50 -20.60
N LEU A 74 -5.23 -14.73 -20.93
CA LEU A 74 -4.95 -15.90 -20.09
C LEU A 74 -3.44 -16.20 -19.97
N ILE A 75 -2.68 -16.00 -21.05
CA ILE A 75 -1.22 -16.12 -21.03
C ILE A 75 -0.61 -15.05 -20.12
N LEU A 76 -1.04 -13.79 -20.25
CA LEU A 76 -0.60 -12.68 -19.41
C LEU A 76 -0.93 -12.93 -17.94
N ARG A 77 -2.13 -13.42 -17.64
CA ARG A 77 -2.58 -13.79 -16.29
C ARG A 77 -1.67 -14.83 -15.65
N ARG A 78 -1.38 -15.92 -16.39
CA ARG A 78 -0.49 -16.98 -15.91
C ARG A 78 0.92 -16.43 -15.62
N LYS A 79 1.47 -15.63 -16.54
CA LYS A 79 2.82 -15.04 -16.39
C LYS A 79 2.85 -14.06 -15.20
N THR A 80 1.87 -13.18 -15.09
CA THR A 80 1.76 -12.21 -13.98
C THR A 80 1.71 -12.90 -12.63
N ARG A 81 0.85 -13.92 -12.47
CA ARG A 81 0.76 -14.72 -11.23
C ARG A 81 2.07 -15.44 -10.90
N LYS A 82 2.76 -15.98 -11.90
CA LYS A 82 4.07 -16.63 -11.72
C LYS A 82 5.14 -15.63 -11.29
N VAL A 83 5.14 -14.42 -11.85
CA VAL A 83 6.23 -13.45 -11.70
C VAL A 83 6.06 -12.58 -10.44
N TYR A 84 4.83 -12.24 -10.07
CA TYR A 84 4.54 -11.31 -8.99
C TYR A 84 5.20 -11.64 -7.64
N PRO A 85 5.21 -12.90 -7.15
CA PRO A 85 5.88 -13.21 -5.89
C PRO A 85 7.38 -12.86 -5.88
N TYR A 86 8.06 -12.98 -7.03
CA TYR A 86 9.46 -12.58 -7.17
C TYR A 86 9.62 -11.06 -7.13
N ALA A 87 8.74 -10.32 -7.83
CA ALA A 87 8.74 -8.87 -7.82
C ALA A 87 8.53 -8.31 -6.41
N LYS A 88 7.55 -8.86 -5.69
CA LYS A 88 7.24 -8.48 -4.30
C LYS A 88 8.46 -8.68 -3.40
N LEU A 89 8.99 -9.90 -3.37
CA LEU A 89 10.11 -10.24 -2.51
C LEU A 89 11.37 -9.43 -2.87
N ALA A 90 11.67 -9.23 -4.15
CA ALA A 90 12.78 -8.39 -4.57
C ALA A 90 12.63 -6.94 -4.08
N SER A 91 11.42 -6.38 -4.21
CA SER A 91 11.11 -5.01 -3.77
C SER A 91 11.26 -4.86 -2.25
N GLU A 92 10.71 -5.79 -1.47
CA GLU A 92 10.85 -5.78 -0.01
C GLU A 92 12.31 -5.86 0.44
N ARG A 93 13.10 -6.76 -0.18
CA ARG A 93 14.53 -6.90 0.13
C ARG A 93 15.32 -5.64 -0.21
N LEU A 94 15.03 -5.01 -1.34
CA LEU A 94 15.66 -3.75 -1.74
C LEU A 94 15.30 -2.60 -0.79
N THR A 95 14.03 -2.48 -0.40
CA THR A 95 13.56 -1.45 0.55
C THR A 95 14.21 -1.66 1.91
N THR A 96 14.14 -2.87 2.47
CA THR A 96 14.73 -3.21 3.77
C THR A 96 16.25 -2.99 3.77
N MET A 97 16.93 -3.38 2.69
CA MET A 97 18.36 -3.15 2.56
C MET A 97 18.67 -1.65 2.52
N THR A 98 17.91 -0.87 1.76
CA THR A 98 18.09 0.59 1.65
C THR A 98 17.91 1.27 3.00
N GLU A 99 16.87 0.91 3.75
CA GLU A 99 16.62 1.40 5.11
C GLU A 99 17.78 1.06 6.05
N ARG A 100 18.24 -0.19 6.03
CA ARG A 100 19.37 -0.63 6.86
C ARG A 100 20.70 -0.01 6.47
N LEU A 101 20.89 0.35 5.20
CA LEU A 101 22.09 1.08 4.77
C LEU A 101 22.11 2.53 5.27
N LYS A 102 20.94 3.13 5.54
CA LYS A 102 20.85 4.47 6.15
C LYS A 102 21.29 4.48 7.61
N THR A 103 21.12 3.38 8.34
CA THR A 103 21.46 3.28 9.77
C THR A 103 22.92 2.93 10.06
N ILE A 104 23.69 2.53 9.03
CA ILE A 104 25.11 2.19 9.20
C ILE A 104 25.92 3.45 8.93
N ASP A 105 26.82 3.84 9.83
CA ASP A 105 27.67 5.03 9.60
C ASP A 105 28.89 4.71 8.75
N LYS A 106 29.61 3.64 9.11
CA LYS A 106 30.90 3.30 8.51
C LYS A 106 30.75 2.74 7.10
N ASN A 107 31.42 3.37 6.13
CA ASN A 107 31.46 2.92 4.73
C ASN A 107 31.95 1.47 4.56
N ARG A 108 32.87 1.00 5.42
CA ARG A 108 33.33 -0.40 5.42
C ARG A 108 32.21 -1.37 5.75
N ASP A 109 31.38 -1.02 6.74
CA ASP A 109 30.28 -1.86 7.20
C ASP A 109 29.12 -1.85 6.21
N LYS A 110 28.81 -0.69 5.61
CA LYS A 110 27.89 -0.61 4.45
C LYS A 110 28.31 -1.58 3.35
N ARG A 111 29.59 -1.53 2.95
CA ARG A 111 30.15 -2.40 1.92
C ARG A 111 30.04 -3.89 2.28
N ARG A 112 30.29 -4.27 3.53
CA ARG A 112 30.20 -5.65 4.02
C ARG A 112 28.74 -6.13 4.03
N TYR A 113 27.83 -5.29 4.51
CA TYR A 113 26.40 -5.58 4.55
C TYR A 113 25.82 -5.75 3.14
N THR A 114 26.05 -4.80 2.24
CA THR A 114 25.62 -4.90 0.83
C THR A 114 26.14 -6.19 0.18
N LYS A 115 27.42 -6.56 0.39
CA LYS A 115 28.00 -7.79 -0.18
C LYS A 115 27.29 -9.05 0.34
N ARG A 116 26.90 -9.08 1.61
CA ARG A 116 26.18 -10.22 2.21
C ARG A 116 24.77 -10.35 1.62
N ILE A 117 24.04 -9.25 1.57
CA ILE A 117 22.67 -9.22 1.01
C ILE A 117 22.70 -9.58 -0.47
N GLN A 118 23.66 -9.04 -1.22
CA GLN A 118 23.89 -9.37 -2.61
C GLN A 118 24.07 -10.88 -2.79
N LYS A 119 25.00 -11.52 -2.07
CA LYS A 119 25.25 -12.97 -2.21
C LYS A 119 23.99 -13.80 -1.91
N TYR A 120 23.20 -13.38 -0.92
CA TYR A 120 21.95 -14.05 -0.57
C TYR A 120 20.91 -13.93 -1.70
N ILE A 121 20.69 -12.72 -2.22
CA ILE A 121 19.74 -12.48 -3.33
C ILE A 121 20.20 -13.22 -4.60
N GLU A 122 21.48 -13.13 -4.95
CA GLU A 122 22.00 -13.83 -6.12
C GLU A 122 21.81 -15.35 -5.97
N GLY A 123 22.10 -15.94 -4.81
CA GLY A 123 21.88 -17.36 -4.56
C GLY A 123 20.42 -17.79 -4.67
N GLU A 124 19.52 -17.06 -4.01
CA GLU A 124 18.09 -17.40 -3.94
C GLU A 124 17.36 -17.19 -5.28
N PHE A 125 17.79 -16.20 -6.08
CA PHE A 125 17.06 -15.75 -7.25
C PHE A 125 17.72 -16.06 -8.58
N SER A 126 19.04 -16.27 -8.67
CA SER A 126 19.75 -16.46 -9.94
C SER A 126 19.10 -17.56 -10.80
N GLU A 127 18.94 -18.76 -10.24
CA GLU A 127 18.37 -19.89 -10.97
C GLU A 127 16.88 -19.70 -11.31
N LYS A 128 16.14 -18.94 -10.50
CA LYS A 128 14.72 -18.66 -10.76
C LYS A 128 14.57 -17.61 -11.85
N LEU A 129 15.40 -16.57 -11.83
CA LEU A 129 15.42 -15.49 -12.83
C LEU A 129 15.89 -15.99 -14.19
N LYS A 130 16.93 -16.84 -14.25
CA LYS A 130 17.38 -17.50 -15.49
C LYS A 130 16.31 -18.34 -16.17
N LYS A 131 15.34 -18.86 -15.42
CA LYS A 131 14.23 -19.67 -15.94
C LYS A 131 13.04 -18.83 -16.43
N LEU A 132 13.09 -17.50 -16.28
CA LEU A 132 12.05 -16.63 -16.80
C LEU A 132 12.21 -16.44 -18.30
N THR A 133 11.09 -16.48 -19.02
CA THR A 133 11.06 -16.11 -20.44
C THR A 133 11.21 -14.59 -20.61
N HIS A 134 11.50 -14.14 -21.83
CA HIS A 134 11.55 -12.71 -22.17
C HIS A 134 10.31 -11.94 -21.67
N THR A 135 9.11 -12.38 -22.02
CA THR A 135 7.92 -11.65 -21.57
C THR A 135 7.70 -11.70 -20.05
N GLU A 136 8.18 -12.75 -19.37
CA GLU A 136 8.07 -12.84 -17.91
C GLU A 136 9.03 -11.87 -17.21
N GLY A 137 10.24 -11.68 -17.74
CA GLY A 137 11.16 -10.71 -17.20
C GLY A 137 10.74 -9.25 -17.46
N GLN A 138 10.06 -8.93 -18.57
CA GLN A 138 9.45 -7.60 -18.77
C GLN A 138 8.40 -7.33 -17.69
N ILE A 139 7.52 -8.30 -17.43
CA ILE A 139 6.53 -8.20 -16.35
C ILE A 139 7.23 -8.02 -15.00
N LEU A 140 8.34 -8.73 -14.76
CA LEU A 140 9.10 -8.60 -13.51
C LEU A 140 9.60 -7.16 -13.30
N VAL A 141 10.22 -6.57 -14.32
CA VAL A 141 10.75 -5.19 -14.25
C VAL A 141 9.62 -4.19 -14.01
N LYS A 142 8.52 -4.31 -14.75
CA LYS A 142 7.32 -3.50 -14.60
C LYS A 142 6.76 -3.60 -13.18
N LEU A 143 6.64 -4.80 -12.63
CA LEU A 143 6.15 -5.00 -11.26
C LEU A 143 7.12 -4.45 -10.20
N ILE A 144 8.44 -4.56 -10.40
CA ILE A 144 9.42 -3.91 -9.50
C ILE A 144 9.23 -2.39 -9.52
N HIS A 145 9.02 -1.78 -10.69
CA HIS A 145 8.70 -0.36 -10.78
C HIS A 145 7.39 -0.02 -10.06
N ARG A 146 6.32 -0.82 -10.25
CA ARG A 146 5.05 -0.66 -9.53
C ARG A 146 5.24 -0.62 -8.01
N GLN A 147 6.12 -1.46 -7.46
CA GLN A 147 6.29 -1.59 -6.00
C GLN A 147 7.31 -0.62 -5.39
N THR A 148 8.31 -0.21 -6.17
CA THR A 148 9.40 0.64 -5.66
C THR A 148 9.34 2.09 -6.15
N GLY A 149 8.60 2.35 -7.24
CA GLY A 149 8.56 3.64 -7.92
C GLY A 149 9.84 3.97 -8.68
N ARG A 150 10.76 3.00 -8.81
CA ARG A 150 12.07 3.17 -9.43
C ARG A 150 12.24 2.15 -10.53
N THR A 151 12.81 2.55 -11.66
CA THR A 151 13.06 1.59 -12.75
C THR A 151 14.09 0.55 -12.30
N ALA A 152 14.01 -0.65 -12.86
CA ALA A 152 15.03 -1.66 -12.60
C ALA A 152 16.42 -1.16 -13.00
N PHE A 153 16.51 -0.36 -14.07
CA PHE A 153 17.73 0.32 -14.47
C PHE A 153 18.30 1.22 -13.36
N ASP A 154 17.47 2.08 -12.75
CA ASP A 154 17.92 2.97 -11.67
C ASP A 154 18.36 2.19 -10.44
N LEU A 155 17.59 1.16 -10.09
CA LEU A 155 17.93 0.25 -9.01
C LEU A 155 19.28 -0.39 -9.28
N VAL A 156 19.51 -0.99 -10.46
CA VAL A 156 20.77 -1.62 -10.85
C VAL A 156 21.93 -0.62 -10.88
N LYS A 157 21.71 0.59 -11.41
CA LYS A 157 22.71 1.65 -11.49
C LYS A 157 23.24 2.04 -10.11
N GLU A 158 22.44 1.96 -9.06
CA GLU A 158 22.93 2.30 -7.71
C GLU A 158 23.69 1.16 -7.03
N LEU A 159 23.61 -0.05 -7.57
CA LEU A 159 24.26 -1.21 -6.97
C LEU A 159 25.75 -1.22 -7.30
N ARG A 160 26.52 -1.89 -6.43
CA ARG A 160 27.95 -2.11 -6.61
C ARG A 160 28.22 -2.85 -7.92
N THR A 161 29.45 -2.70 -8.44
CA THR A 161 29.91 -3.31 -9.70
C THR A 161 29.56 -4.79 -9.85
N GLY A 162 29.68 -5.59 -8.77
CA GLY A 162 29.33 -7.01 -8.80
C GLY A 162 27.84 -7.28 -9.01
N TRP A 163 26.96 -6.47 -8.43
CA TRP A 163 25.52 -6.65 -8.56
C TRP A 163 25.03 -6.13 -9.91
N ARG A 164 25.63 -5.04 -10.41
CA ARG A 164 25.46 -4.64 -11.81
C ARG A 164 25.82 -5.79 -12.74
N ALA A 165 27.00 -6.39 -12.57
CA ALA A 165 27.44 -7.53 -13.37
C ALA A 165 26.51 -8.75 -13.23
N PHE A 166 25.99 -9.04 -12.04
CA PHE A 166 24.99 -10.08 -11.86
C PHE A 166 23.70 -9.80 -12.63
N TRP A 167 23.15 -8.59 -12.50
CA TRP A 167 21.94 -8.23 -13.23
C TRP A 167 22.17 -8.24 -14.72
N TYR A 168 23.28 -7.66 -15.20
CA TYR A 168 23.66 -7.79 -16.60
C TYR A 168 23.80 -9.27 -16.97
N ASN A 169 24.64 -10.10 -16.34
CA ASN A 169 24.82 -11.50 -16.76
C ASN A 169 23.56 -12.39 -16.67
N THR A 170 22.73 -12.19 -15.65
CA THR A 170 21.47 -12.96 -15.45
C THR A 170 20.37 -12.50 -16.40
N THR A 171 20.44 -11.25 -16.89
CA THR A 171 19.38 -10.57 -17.63
C THR A 171 19.81 -10.18 -19.07
N ALA A 172 21.11 -10.33 -19.41
CA ALA A 172 21.78 -9.74 -20.58
C ALA A 172 21.35 -10.33 -21.91
N SER A 173 20.78 -11.53 -21.93
CA SER A 173 20.19 -12.05 -23.17
C SER A 173 18.75 -11.54 -23.39
N LEU A 174 18.14 -10.84 -22.42
CA LEU A 174 16.71 -10.57 -22.45
C LEU A 174 16.29 -9.11 -22.26
N PHE A 175 17.01 -8.20 -21.58
CA PHE A 175 16.43 -6.86 -21.32
C PHE A 175 17.41 -5.67 -21.24
N GLU A 176 17.95 -5.21 -22.34
CA GLU A 176 18.53 -3.85 -22.33
C GLU A 176 17.45 -2.76 -22.47
N ILE A 177 16.37 -3.04 -23.22
CA ILE A 177 15.28 -2.08 -23.46
C ILE A 177 14.31 -2.02 -22.27
N SER A 178 13.90 -3.16 -21.72
CA SER A 178 12.83 -3.17 -20.72
C SER A 178 13.26 -2.70 -19.32
N LEU A 179 14.56 -2.71 -18.99
CA LEU A 179 15.04 -2.28 -17.66
C LEU A 179 14.71 -0.81 -17.35
N LYS A 180 14.55 0.01 -18.40
CA LYS A 180 14.19 1.43 -18.30
C LYS A 180 12.68 1.67 -18.38
N GLU A 181 11.89 0.64 -18.68
CA GLU A 181 10.44 0.77 -18.80
C GLU A 181 9.82 1.02 -17.43
N ALA A 182 8.98 2.06 -17.37
CA ALA A 182 8.14 2.35 -16.22
C ALA A 182 6.82 1.58 -16.34
N TYR A 183 6.23 1.26 -15.19
CA TYR A 183 4.86 0.74 -15.12
C TYR A 183 3.87 1.90 -15.23
N ASN A 184 3.13 1.94 -16.33
CA ASN A 184 2.17 3.00 -16.63
C ASN A 184 0.82 2.39 -17.08
N PRO A 185 -0.05 2.00 -16.13
CA PRO A 185 -1.31 1.35 -16.45
C PRO A 185 -2.32 2.28 -17.15
N PHE A 186 -2.21 3.61 -17.01
CA PHE A 186 -3.16 4.53 -17.65
C PHE A 186 -2.96 4.65 -19.16
N ASP A 187 -1.70 4.53 -19.62
CA ASP A 187 -1.36 4.70 -21.03
C ASP A 187 -1.05 3.38 -21.75
N VAL A 188 -0.51 2.40 -21.03
CA VAL A 188 -0.09 1.12 -21.60
C VAL A 188 -1.14 0.04 -21.32
N LYS A 189 -1.74 -0.51 -22.40
CA LYS A 189 -2.81 -1.51 -22.30
C LYS A 189 -2.36 -2.78 -21.57
N GLU A 190 -1.13 -3.23 -21.79
CA GLU A 190 -0.60 -4.40 -21.09
C GLU A 190 -0.51 -4.17 -19.57
N ASP A 191 -0.04 -2.99 -19.16
CA ASP A 191 0.11 -2.63 -17.74
C ASP A 191 -1.25 -2.51 -17.06
N TYR A 192 -2.25 -1.95 -17.76
CA TYR A 192 -3.64 -1.99 -17.30
C TYR A 192 -4.14 -3.41 -17.06
N LEU A 193 -3.91 -4.32 -18.02
CA LEU A 193 -4.34 -5.71 -17.89
C LEU A 193 -3.58 -6.42 -16.76
N ILE A 194 -2.30 -6.10 -16.56
CA ILE A 194 -1.53 -6.59 -15.40
C ILE A 194 -2.18 -6.11 -14.10
N GLU A 195 -2.56 -4.83 -14.00
CA GLU A 195 -3.23 -4.29 -12.80
C GLU A 195 -4.57 -4.97 -12.53
N ASP A 196 -5.39 -5.18 -13.56
CA ASP A 196 -6.65 -5.94 -13.48
C ASP A 196 -6.40 -7.37 -12.99
N ILE A 197 -5.38 -8.04 -13.52
CA ILE A 197 -5.01 -9.39 -13.07
C ILE A 197 -4.60 -9.39 -11.60
N LEU A 198 -3.82 -8.40 -11.17
CA LEU A 198 -3.37 -8.29 -9.78
C LEU A 198 -4.55 -8.10 -8.83
N GLU A 199 -5.44 -7.14 -9.11
CA GLU A 199 -6.61 -6.89 -8.27
C GLU A 199 -7.52 -8.12 -8.17
N ARG A 200 -7.79 -8.80 -9.28
CA ARG A 200 -8.51 -10.09 -9.28
C ARG A 200 -7.80 -11.13 -8.43
N SER A 201 -6.49 -11.25 -8.60
CA SER A 201 -5.69 -12.24 -7.85
C SER A 201 -5.58 -11.95 -6.37
N PHE A 202 -5.63 -10.69 -5.95
CA PHE A 202 -5.69 -10.31 -4.54
C PHE A 202 -7.06 -10.64 -3.94
N GLN A 203 -8.15 -10.35 -4.66
CA GLN A 203 -9.50 -10.72 -4.22
C GLN A 203 -9.71 -12.23 -4.12
N GLU A 204 -9.11 -12.99 -5.05
CA GLU A 204 -9.13 -14.45 -5.04
C GLU A 204 -8.15 -15.06 -3.99
N ASN A 205 -7.43 -14.25 -3.21
CA ASN A 205 -6.39 -14.69 -2.26
C ASN A 205 -5.30 -15.59 -2.88
N ILE A 206 -5.05 -15.45 -4.19
CA ILE A 206 -4.02 -16.21 -4.91
C ILE A 206 -2.65 -15.55 -4.74
N LEU A 207 -2.63 -14.22 -4.70
CA LEU A 207 -1.44 -13.42 -4.49
C LEU A 207 -1.59 -12.61 -3.20
N GLU A 208 -0.49 -12.44 -2.49
CA GLU A 208 -0.46 -11.62 -1.28
C GLU A 208 -0.31 -10.13 -1.66
N ARG A 209 -1.26 -9.30 -1.26
CA ARG A 209 -1.31 -7.89 -1.65
C ARG A 209 -0.09 -7.12 -1.15
N GLN A 210 0.50 -6.31 -2.03
CA GLN A 210 1.53 -5.32 -1.71
C GLN A 210 1.12 -3.97 -2.32
N LYS A 211 1.16 -2.93 -1.48
CA LYS A 211 0.81 -1.56 -1.88
C LYS A 211 1.82 -1.05 -2.93
N PRO A 212 1.34 -0.52 -4.07
CA PRO A 212 2.22 0.10 -5.05
C PRO A 212 2.90 1.35 -4.46
N ALA A 213 4.04 1.73 -5.02
CA ALA A 213 4.81 2.91 -4.59
C ALA A 213 4.09 4.24 -4.88
N PHE A 214 3.23 4.25 -5.90
CA PHE A 214 2.40 5.39 -6.27
C PHE A 214 0.92 4.97 -6.22
N PRO A 215 0.00 5.89 -5.88
CA PRO A 215 -1.42 5.57 -5.79
C PRO A 215 -1.96 5.20 -7.18
N ILE A 216 -2.60 4.03 -7.26
CA ILE A 216 -3.31 3.57 -8.46
C ILE A 216 -4.77 3.34 -8.06
N ASN A 217 -5.66 4.27 -8.44
CA ASN A 217 -7.09 4.04 -8.30
C ASN A 217 -7.58 3.18 -9.46
N TYR A 218 -7.91 1.92 -9.16
CA TYR A 218 -8.36 0.97 -10.17
C TYR A 218 -9.68 1.38 -10.84
N LEU A 219 -10.59 2.05 -10.13
CA LEU A 219 -11.86 2.51 -10.71
C LEU A 219 -11.63 3.58 -11.77
N ASP A 220 -10.78 4.56 -11.46
CA ASP A 220 -10.40 5.63 -12.40
C ASP A 220 -9.66 5.06 -13.62
N LEU A 221 -8.77 4.11 -13.37
CA LEU A 221 -8.03 3.40 -14.40
C LEU A 221 -8.98 2.65 -15.36
N LYS A 222 -9.94 1.90 -14.82
CA LYS A 222 -10.96 1.20 -15.60
C LYS A 222 -11.83 2.17 -16.39
N ALA A 223 -12.25 3.28 -15.78
CA ALA A 223 -13.03 4.32 -16.45
C ALA A 223 -12.28 4.94 -17.63
N ALA A 224 -10.98 5.22 -17.47
CA ALA A 224 -10.13 5.76 -18.53
C ALA A 224 -10.04 4.81 -19.73
N TRP A 225 -9.87 3.50 -19.49
CA TRP A 225 -9.83 2.51 -20.57
C TRP A 225 -11.18 2.27 -21.23
N ASN A 226 -12.28 2.26 -20.47
CA ASN A 226 -13.63 2.19 -21.03
C ASN A 226 -13.91 3.37 -21.98
N LYS A 227 -13.50 4.59 -21.61
CA LYS A 227 -13.61 5.77 -22.48
C LYS A 227 -12.79 5.62 -23.76
N LYS A 228 -11.54 5.13 -23.65
CA LYS A 228 -10.67 4.86 -24.82
C LYS A 228 -11.27 3.79 -25.76
N THR A 229 -12.00 2.81 -25.24
CA THR A 229 -12.65 1.78 -26.07
C THR A 229 -13.93 2.24 -26.77
N VAL A 230 -14.61 3.26 -26.24
CA VAL A 230 -15.83 3.82 -26.88
C VAL A 230 -15.48 4.79 -28.01
N ASN A 231 -14.33 5.47 -27.89
CA ASN A 231 -13.89 6.49 -28.85
C ASN A 231 -13.06 5.95 -30.03
N ASN A 232 -12.75 4.65 -30.04
CA ASN A 232 -12.00 3.95 -31.10
C ASN A 232 -12.91 2.94 -31.79
#